data_AF-A0AAV1UNX7-F1
#
_entry.id   AF-A0AAV1UNX7-F1
#
_cell.length_a   1.000
_cell.length_b   1.000
_cell.length_c   1.000
_cell.angle_alpha   90.00
_cell.angle_beta   90.00
_cell.angle_gamma   90.00
#
_symmetry.space_group_name_H-M   'P 1'
#
loop_
_entity.id
_entity.type
_entity.pdbx_description
1 polymer ?
#
loop_
_entity_poly.entity_id
_entity_poly.type
_entity_poly.pdbx_seq_one_letter_code
_entity_poly.pdbx_strand_id
1 'polypeptide(L)'
;MMSTKRAEVLLGSGNYFHWEFNMRMTLARKGLLVHVEVVKAESEIAEAWLVNDAKALGIIAQGVELQHQTKIRSSTRAIQAWVTLR
;
A
#
# COMPACT_ATOMS: atom_id res chain seq x y z
N MET A 1 11.42 -31.67 16.39
CA MET A 1 11.59 -30.85 15.16
C MET A 1 10.37 -29.94 15.06
N MET A 2 10.47 -28.68 15.49
CA MET A 2 9.37 -27.73 15.29
C MET A 2 9.28 -27.42 13.79
N SER A 3 8.07 -27.57 13.23
CA SER A 3 7.78 -27.41 11.81
C SER A 3 8.06 -25.96 11.35
N THR A 4 9.19 -25.76 10.66
CA THR A 4 9.58 -24.49 10.02
C THR A 4 8.58 -24.03 8.96
N LYS A 5 7.78 -24.95 8.41
CA LYS A 5 6.71 -24.67 7.43
C LYS A 5 5.71 -23.60 7.89
N ARG A 6 5.39 -23.53 9.20
CA ARG A 6 4.47 -22.49 9.70
C ARG A 6 5.10 -21.10 9.69
N ALA A 7 6.38 -21.00 10.04
CA ALA A 7 7.10 -19.72 10.03
C ALA A 7 7.30 -19.22 8.60
N GLU A 8 7.64 -20.10 7.64
CA GLU A 8 7.77 -19.74 6.23
C GLU A 8 6.45 -19.26 5.61
N VAL A 9 5.32 -19.89 5.96
CA VAL A 9 3.99 -19.42 5.53
C VAL A 9 3.64 -18.06 6.14
N LEU A 10 4.04 -17.80 7.39
CA LEU A 10 3.79 -16.52 8.07
C LEU A 10 4.73 -15.40 7.58
N LEU A 11 5.97 -15.73 7.20
CA LEU A 11 7.03 -14.81 6.81
C LEU A 11 7.19 -14.66 5.28
N GLY A 12 6.41 -15.41 4.48
CA GLY A 12 6.45 -15.35 3.02
C GLY A 12 5.84 -14.08 2.45
N SER A 13 6.40 -13.57 1.35
CA SER A 13 5.96 -12.34 0.67
C SER A 13 4.50 -12.36 0.20
N GLY A 14 3.93 -13.55 -0.01
CA GLY A 14 2.54 -13.75 -0.38
C GLY A 14 1.54 -13.58 0.77
N ASN A 15 2.00 -13.33 2.00
CA ASN A 15 1.12 -13.05 3.13
C ASN A 15 0.63 -11.59 3.08
N TYR A 16 -0.68 -11.42 2.87
CA TYR A 16 -1.35 -10.13 2.88
C TYR A 16 -0.99 -9.26 4.10
N PHE A 17 -0.99 -9.84 5.31
CA PHE A 17 -0.71 -9.07 6.53
C PHE A 17 0.73 -8.58 6.60
N HIS A 18 1.67 -9.36 6.05
CA HIS A 18 3.08 -8.97 5.98
C HIS A 18 3.28 -7.83 4.98
N TRP A 19 2.65 -7.93 3.81
CA TRP A 19 2.63 -6.85 2.82
C TRP A 19 2.01 -5.58 3.40
N GLU A 20 0.82 -5.66 4.02
CA GLU A 20 0.12 -4.51 4.59
C GLU A 20 1.00 -3.81 5.64
N PHE A 21 1.59 -4.57 6.56
CA PHE A 21 2.48 -4.02 7.59
C PHE A 21 3.70 -3.34 6.99
N ASN A 22 4.43 -4.01 6.10
CA ASN A 22 5.63 -3.45 5.48
C ASN A 22 5.34 -2.22 4.63
N MET A 23 4.19 -2.21 3.95
CA MET A 23 3.77 -1.07 3.14
C MET A 23 3.43 0.13 4.04
N ARG A 24 2.69 -0.06 5.13
CA ARG A 24 2.43 1.00 6.12
C ARG A 24 3.74 1.54 6.70
N MET A 25 4.69 0.67 7.05
CA MET A 25 6.00 1.10 7.56
C MET A 25 6.81 1.86 6.51
N THR A 26 6.73 1.48 5.24
CA THR A 26 7.42 2.17 4.14
C THR A 26 6.83 3.54 3.88
N LEU A 27 5.51 3.68 3.89
CA LEU A 27 4.82 4.96 3.75
C LEU A 27 5.09 5.86 4.98
N ALA A 28 5.04 5.32 6.20
CA ALA A 28 5.31 6.06 7.43
C ALA A 28 6.71 6.67 7.45
N ARG A 29 7.74 5.88 7.10
CA ARG A 29 9.14 6.37 7.00
C ARG A 29 9.33 7.49 5.98
N LYS A 30 8.40 7.65 5.04
CA LYS A 30 8.41 8.70 4.02
C LYS A 30 7.44 9.85 4.34
N GLY A 31 6.73 9.79 5.47
CA GLY A 31 5.70 10.77 5.83
C GLY A 31 4.42 10.68 4.97
N LEU A 32 4.19 9.53 4.33
CA LEU A 32 3.10 9.33 3.36
C LEU A 32 1.95 8.46 3.88
N LEU A 33 2.04 7.92 5.10
CA LEU A 33 1.03 6.99 5.65
C LEU A 33 -0.39 7.57 5.65
N VAL A 34 -0.52 8.88 5.89
CA VAL A 34 -1.82 9.57 5.93
C VAL A 34 -2.60 9.43 4.61
N HIS A 35 -1.92 9.24 3.47
CA HIS A 35 -2.55 9.11 2.15
C HIS A 35 -3.30 7.77 1.95
N VAL A 36 -3.13 6.81 2.86
CA VAL A 36 -3.89 5.54 2.87
C VAL A 36 -4.78 5.37 4.10
N GLU A 37 -4.78 6.34 5.02
CA GLU A 37 -5.60 6.30 6.25
C GLU A 37 -6.75 7.30 6.21
N VAL A 38 -6.61 8.41 5.48
CA VAL A 38 -7.58 9.50 5.45
C VAL A 38 -8.08 9.74 4.03
N VAL A 39 -9.40 9.70 3.87
CA VAL A 39 -10.08 10.19 2.67
C VAL A 39 -10.35 11.69 2.86
N LYS A 40 -9.79 12.53 1.99
CA LYS A 40 -10.11 13.96 1.94
C LYS A 40 -11.22 14.23 0.95
N ALA A 41 -12.09 15.19 1.28
CA ALA A 41 -13.04 15.73 0.30
C ALA A 41 -12.26 16.44 -0.82
N GLU A 42 -12.71 16.31 -2.08
CA GLU A 42 -12.01 16.89 -3.23
C GLU A 42 -11.80 18.40 -3.10
N SER A 43 -12.76 19.11 -2.49
CA SER A 43 -12.69 20.55 -2.21
C SER A 43 -11.58 20.95 -1.22
N GLU A 44 -11.03 20.00 -0.47
CA GLU A 44 -10.00 20.23 0.56
C GLU A 44 -8.60 19.75 0.12
N ILE A 45 -8.48 19.19 -1.08
CA ILE A 45 -7.21 18.65 -1.58
C ILE A 45 -6.38 19.77 -2.21
N ALA A 46 -5.35 20.21 -1.48
CA ALA A 46 -4.32 21.10 -2.02
C ALA A 46 -3.43 20.37 -3.03
N GLU A 47 -2.83 21.10 -3.97
CA GLU A 47 -1.94 20.54 -5.00
C GLU A 47 -0.75 19.76 -4.41
N ALA A 48 -0.15 20.26 -3.33
CA ALA A 48 0.93 19.57 -2.63
C ALA A 48 0.50 18.19 -2.08
N TRP A 49 -0.78 18.03 -1.72
CA TRP A 49 -1.32 16.74 -1.32
C TRP A 49 -1.39 15.78 -2.50
N LEU A 50 -1.80 16.25 -3.69
CA LEU A 50 -1.85 15.44 -4.92
C LEU A 50 -0.47 14.86 -5.29
N VAL A 51 0.57 15.68 -5.16
CA VAL A 51 1.95 15.25 -5.45
C VAL A 51 2.39 14.13 -4.50
N ASN A 52 2.10 14.26 -3.20
CA ASN A 52 2.46 13.25 -2.22
C ASN A 52 1.57 12.00 -2.33
N ASP A 53 0.30 12.15 -2.69
CA ASP A 53 -0.62 11.06 -2.99
C ASP A 53 -0.14 10.23 -4.19
N ALA A 54 0.31 10.89 -5.28
CA ALA A 54 0.89 10.21 -6.44
C ALA A 54 2.19 9.45 -6.09
N LYS A 55 3.04 10.03 -5.21
CA LYS A 55 4.23 9.33 -4.69
C LYS A 55 3.83 8.09 -3.88
N ALA A 56 2.84 8.21 -3.00
CA ALA A 56 2.34 7.09 -2.21
C ALA A 56 1.77 5.98 -3.11
N LEU A 57 0.99 6.33 -4.13
CA LEU A 57 0.47 5.40 -5.14
C LEU A 57 1.60 4.68 -5.88
N GLY A 58 2.64 5.40 -6.31
CA GLY A 58 3.81 4.80 -6.97
C GLY A 58 4.54 3.78 -6.09
N ILE A 59 4.68 4.06 -4.79
CA ILE A 59 5.29 3.13 -3.82
C ILE A 59 4.42 1.88 -3.64
N ILE A 60 3.10 2.04 -3.52
CA ILE A 60 2.16 0.93 -3.45
C ILE A 60 2.29 0.06 -4.70
N ALA A 61 2.24 0.65 -5.89
CA ALA A 61 2.35 -0.08 -7.15
C ALA A 61 3.66 -0.88 -7.29
N GLN A 62 4.78 -0.33 -6.80
CA GLN A 62 6.07 -1.03 -6.81
C GLN A 62 6.15 -2.18 -5.79
N GLY A 63 5.46 -2.06 -4.65
CA GLY A 63 5.49 -3.08 -3.60
C GLY A 63 4.45 -4.19 -3.77
N VAL A 64 3.63 -4.15 -4.82
CA VAL A 64 2.60 -5.16 -5.12
C VAL A 64 3.16 -6.24 -6.04
N GLU A 65 2.95 -7.50 -5.67
CA GLU A 65 3.34 -8.64 -6.51
C GLU A 65 2.69 -8.57 -7.90
N LEU A 66 3.39 -9.06 -8.93
CA LEU A 66 2.98 -8.93 -10.34
C LEU A 66 1.53 -9.40 -10.60
N GLN A 67 1.11 -10.50 -9.96
CA GLN A 67 -0.24 -11.06 -10.07
C GLN A 67 -1.36 -10.12 -9.57
N HIS A 68 -1.02 -9.12 -8.76
CA HIS A 68 -1.95 -8.18 -8.15
C HIS A 68 -1.89 -6.77 -8.76
N GLN A 69 -0.89 -6.47 -9.59
CA GLN A 69 -0.72 -5.12 -10.18
C GLN A 69 -1.89 -4.69 -11.06
N THR A 70 -2.51 -5.62 -11.79
CA THR A 70 -3.67 -5.31 -12.66
C THR A 70 -4.89 -4.84 -11.86
N LYS A 71 -5.01 -5.23 -10.58
CA LYS A 71 -6.13 -4.83 -9.71
C LYS A 71 -6.18 -3.32 -9.49
N ILE A 72 -5.02 -2.66 -9.43
CA ILE A 72 -4.91 -1.22 -9.17
C ILE A 72 -4.65 -0.39 -10.44
N ARG A 73 -4.78 -0.99 -11.64
CA ARG A 73 -4.51 -0.33 -12.93
C ARG A 73 -5.29 0.98 -13.10
N SER A 74 -6.52 1.01 -12.60
CA SER A 74 -7.41 2.17 -12.73
C SER A 74 -7.38 3.11 -11.53
N SER A 75 -6.57 2.81 -10.51
CA SER A 75 -6.46 3.65 -9.31
C SER A 75 -5.70 4.93 -9.64
N THR A 76 -6.31 6.08 -9.33
CA THR A 76 -5.69 7.40 -9.50
C THR A 76 -5.22 7.99 -8.18
N ARG A 77 -5.61 7.38 -7.06
CA ARG A 77 -5.28 7.77 -5.69
C ARG A 77 -4.64 6.64 -4.91
N ALA A 78 -3.77 6.97 -3.95
CA ALA A 78 -3.16 5.97 -3.08
C ALA A 78 -4.22 5.22 -2.26
N ILE A 79 -5.20 5.94 -1.70
CA ILE A 79 -6.30 5.33 -0.93
C ILE A 79 -7.16 4.36 -1.74
N GLN A 80 -7.38 4.65 -3.04
CA GLN A 80 -8.14 3.76 -3.92
C GLN A 80 -7.37 2.44 -4.13
N ALA A 81 -6.08 2.52 -4.49
CA ALA A 81 -5.23 1.35 -4.62
C ALA A 81 -5.15 0.55 -3.31
N TRP A 82 -5.03 1.24 -2.17
CA TRP A 82 -4.99 0.63 -0.85
C TRP A 82 -6.27 -0.17 -0.54
N VAL A 83 -7.44 0.42 -0.73
CA VAL A 83 -8.73 -0.23 -0.49
C VAL A 83 -8.96 -1.41 -1.44
N THR A 84 -8.48 -1.35 -2.68
CA THR A 84 -8.59 -2.47 -3.64
C THR A 84 -7.69 -3.65 -3.30
N LEU A 85 -6.57 -3.41 -2.62
CA LEU A 85 -5.60 -4.45 -2.25
C LEU A 85 -5.91 -5.12 -0.91
N ARG A 86 -6.67 -4.44 -0.04
CA ARG A 86 -7.24 -4.96 1.20
C ARG A 86 -8.45 -5.87 0.93
#